data_AF-A0A662VXQ3-F1
#
_entry.id   AF-A0A662VXQ3-F1
#
_cell.length_a   1.000
_cell.length_b   1.000
_cell.length_c   1.000
_cell.angle_alpha   90.00
_cell.angle_beta   90.00
_cell.angle_gamma   90.00
#
_symmetry.space_group_name_H-M   'P 1'
#
loop_
_entity.id
_entity.type
_entity.pdbx_description
1 polymer ?
#
loop_
_entity_poly.entity_id
_entity_poly.type
_entity_poly.pdbx_seq_one_letter_code
_entity_poly.pdbx_strand_id
1 'polypeptide(L)' 'MESEKLKHLLEHWIEHNVEHIEKYKEWAEKIGSESPQVAEILDKAIEKFEEGNKLLERAFNSL' A
#
# COMPACT_ATOMS: atom_id res chain seq x y z
N MET A 1 -3.71 -26.08 5.26
CA MET A 1 -2.26 -26.03 5.59
C MET A 1 -1.90 -24.59 5.93
N GLU A 2 -0.83 -24.34 6.69
CA GLU A 2 -0.39 -22.97 7.00
C GLU A 2 -0.10 -22.15 5.73
N SER A 3 0.41 -22.77 4.66
CA SER A 3 0.65 -22.13 3.36
C SER A 3 -0.62 -21.59 2.69
N GLU A 4 -1.71 -22.36 2.68
CA GLU A 4 -3.01 -21.92 2.13
C GLU A 4 -3.59 -20.75 2.92
N LYS A 5 -3.49 -20.80 4.26
CA LYS A 5 -3.91 -19.69 5.12
C LYS A 5 -3.08 -18.43 4.84
N LEU A 6 -1.77 -18.58 4.69
CA LEU A 6 -0.88 -17.48 4.35
C LEU A 6 -1.20 -16.89 2.97
N LYS A 7 -1.54 -17.73 1.98
CA LYS A 7 -1.93 -17.29 0.64
C LYS A 7 -3.16 -16.37 0.66
N HIS A 8 -4.20 -16.75 1.40
CA HIS A 8 -5.38 -15.89 1.61
C HIS A 8 -5.06 -14.59 2.36
N LEU A 9 -4.18 -14.64 3.36
CA LEU A 9 -3.76 -13.44 4.08
C LEU A 9 -2.98 -12.47 3.17
N LEU A 10 -2.08 -12.99 2.34
CA LEU A 10 -1.31 -12.18 1.39
C LEU A 10 -2.22 -11.50 0.37
N GLU A 11 -3.19 -12.21 -0.20
CA GLU A 11 -4.20 -11.65 -1.10
C GLU A 11 -4.95 -10.48 -0.43
N HIS A 12 -5.46 -10.69 0.79
CA HIS A 12 -6.17 -9.66 1.54
C HIS A 12 -5.30 -8.43 1.87
N TRP A 13 -4.04 -8.64 2.27
CA TRP A 13 -3.13 -7.52 2.55
C TRP A 13 -2.77 -6.74 1.29
N ILE A 14 -2.61 -7.42 0.15
CA ILE A 14 -2.34 -6.77 -1.15
C ILE A 14 -3.51 -5.86 -1.53
N GLU A 15 -4.74 -6.37 -1.44
CA GLU A 15 -5.95 -5.59 -1.71
C GLU A 15 -6.07 -4.38 -0.78
N HIS A 16 -5.91 -4.59 0.54
CA HIS A 16 -6.06 -3.51 1.51
C HIS A 16 -4.97 -2.43 1.40
N ASN A 17 -3.75 -2.80 1.02
CA ASN A 17 -2.69 -1.83 0.76
C ASN A 17 -3.03 -0.91 -0.43
N VAL A 18 -3.69 -1.44 -1.48
CA VAL A 18 -4.15 -0.61 -2.62
C VAL A 18 -5.18 0.41 -2.15
N GLU A 19 -6.15 0.01 -1.32
CA GLU A 19 -7.14 0.93 -0.74
C GLU A 19 -6.47 2.05 0.09
N HIS A 20 -5.44 1.71 0.89
CA HIS A 20 -4.67 2.70 1.63
C HIS A 20 -3.91 3.66 0.72
N ILE A 21 -3.24 3.15 -0.31
CA ILE A 21 -2.53 3.97 -1.31
C ILE A 21 -3.48 4.98 -1.96
N GLU A 22 -4.66 4.55 -2.40
CA GLU A 22 -5.66 5.42 -3.00
C GLU A 22 -6.12 6.52 -2.04
N LYS A 23 -6.38 6.15 -0.77
CA LYS A 23 -6.77 7.13 0.25
C LYS A 23 -5.66 8.12 0.57
N TYR A 24 -4.41 7.69 0.60
CA TYR A 24 -3.29 8.59 0.81
C TYR A 24 -3.14 9.55 -0.37
N LYS A 25 -3.29 9.06 -1.62
CA LYS A 25 -3.25 9.89 -2.83
C LYS A 25 -4.34 10.97 -2.80
N GLU A 26 -5.58 10.59 -2.48
CA GLU A 26 -6.69 11.54 -2.33
C GLU A 26 -6.39 12.65 -1.32
N TRP A 27 -5.75 12.32 -0.19
CA TRP A 27 -5.44 13.30 0.86
C TRP A 27 -4.22 14.15 0.54
N ALA A 28 -3.19 13.60 -0.08
CA ALA A 28 -2.03 14.35 -0.56
C ALA A 28 -2.45 15.45 -1.54
N GLU A 29 -3.37 15.13 -2.46
CA GLU A 29 -3.93 16.12 -3.40
C GLU A 29 -4.74 17.20 -2.67
N LYS A 30 -5.64 16.81 -1.75
CA LYS A 30 -6.50 17.75 -1.01
C LYS A 30 -5.71 18.72 -0.15
N ILE A 31 -4.67 18.23 0.54
CA ILE A 31 -3.89 19.05 1.48
C ILE A 31 -2.70 19.75 0.82
N GLY A 32 -2.39 19.46 -0.44
CA GLY A 32 -1.17 19.93 -1.10
C GLY A 32 -1.01 21.45 -1.13
N SER A 33 -2.12 22.21 -1.17
CA SER A 33 -2.09 23.67 -1.11
C SER A 33 -1.97 24.23 0.32
N GLU A 34 -2.52 23.52 1.32
CA GLU A 34 -2.53 23.96 2.72
C GLU A 34 -1.27 23.52 3.47
N SER A 35 -0.76 22.33 3.18
CA SER A 35 0.42 21.75 3.81
C SER A 35 1.24 20.91 2.82
N PRO A 36 2.08 21.59 1.99
CA PRO A 36 2.93 20.91 1.01
C PRO A 36 3.86 19.85 1.63
N GLN A 37 4.36 20.10 2.85
CA GLN A 37 5.24 19.15 3.54
C GLN A 37 4.50 17.87 3.95
N VAL A 38 3.22 17.96 4.35
CA VAL A 38 2.42 16.78 4.69
C VAL A 38 2.08 15.99 3.43
N ALA A 39 1.74 16.66 2.33
CA ALA A 39 1.52 16.00 1.04
C ALA A 39 2.78 15.23 0.59
N GLU A 40 3.98 15.83 0.68
CA GLU A 40 5.24 15.15 0.33
C GLU A 40 5.52 13.93 1.22
N ILE A 41 5.16 13.97 2.50
CA ILE A 41 5.30 12.82 3.41
C ILE A 41 4.32 11.70 3.03
N LEU A 42 3.08 12.05 2.65
CA LEU A 42 2.10 11.09 2.17
C LEU A 42 2.55 10.43 0.86
N ASP A 43 3.12 11.19 -0.07
CA ASP A 43 3.69 10.66 -1.31
C ASP A 43 4.82 9.65 -1.03
N LYS A 44 5.71 9.96 -0.08
CA LYS A 44 6.74 9.01 0.37
C LYS A 44 6.14 7.75 1.02
N ALA A 45 5.06 7.89 1.78
CA ALA A 45 4.37 6.75 2.35
C ALA A 45 3.76 5.86 1.26
N ILE A 46 3.12 6.47 0.25
CA ILE A 46 2.59 5.77 -0.93
C ILE A 46 3.68 4.95 -1.62
N GLU A 47 4.85 5.55 -1.90
CA GLU A 47 5.97 4.84 -2.52
C GLU A 47 6.38 3.60 -1.72
N LYS A 48 6.46 3.73 -0.39
CA LYS A 48 6.83 2.60 0.49
C LYS A 48 5.76 1.52 0.55
N PHE A 49 4.49 1.89 0.51
CA PHE A 49 3.40 0.93 0.41
C PHE A 49 3.41 0.20 -0.94
N GLU A 50 3.63 0.91 -2.06
CA GLU A 50 3.75 0.31 -3.38
C GLU A 50 4.95 -0.64 -3.49
N GLU A 51 6.11 -0.28 -2.90
CA GLU A 51 7.27 -1.16 -2.77
C GLU A 51 6.95 -2.41 -1.96
N GLY A 52 6.31 -2.25 -0.80
CA GLY A 52 5.86 -3.34 0.05
C GLY A 52 4.89 -4.28 -0.67
N ASN A 53 3.94 -3.72 -1.41
CA ASN A 53 2.95 -4.50 -2.15
C ASN A 53 3.59 -5.41 -3.20
N LYS A 54 4.59 -4.90 -3.94
CA LYS A 54 5.37 -5.68 -4.90
C LYS A 54 6.10 -6.85 -4.24
N LEU A 55 6.55 -6.70 -2.99
CA LEU A 55 7.17 -7.79 -2.22
C LEU A 55 6.13 -8.83 -1.78
N LEU A 56 4.95 -8.39 -1.35
CA LEU A 56 3.85 -9.30 -1.00
C LEU A 56 3.34 -10.08 -2.21
N GLU A 57 3.21 -9.44 -3.37
CA GLU A 57 2.86 -10.10 -4.64
C GLU A 57 3.89 -11.18 -5.01
N ARG A 58 5.19 -10.91 -4.84
CA ARG A 58 6.25 -11.91 -5.05
C ARG A 58 6.12 -13.08 -4.07
N ALA A 59 5.82 -12.80 -2.80
CA ALA A 59 5.60 -13.84 -1.80
C ALA A 59 4.37 -14.70 -2.15
N PHE A 60 3.26 -14.08 -2.54
CA PHE A 60 2.04 -14.75 -2.96
C PHE A 60 2.28 -15.68 -4.16
N ASN A 61 3.02 -15.21 -5.16
CA ASN A 61 3.36 -15.99 -6.35
C ASN A 61 4.41 -17.10 -6.11
N SER A 62 5.05 -17.10 -4.94
CA SER A 62 6.03 -18.12 -4.53
C SER A 62 5.43 -19.22 -3.64
N LEU A 63 4.12 -19.16 -3.35
CA LEU A 63 3.36 -20.14 -2.57
C LEU A 63 2.42 -20.97 -3.46
#